data_AF-A0A1L7GFW2-F1
#
_entry.id   AF-A0A1L7GFW2-F1
#
_cell.length_a   1.000
_cell.length_b   1.000
_cell.length_c   1.000
_cell.angle_alpha   90.00
_cell.angle_beta   90.00
_cell.angle_gamma   90.00
#
_symmetry.space_group_name_H-M   'P 1'
#
loop_
_entity.id
_entity.type
_entity.pdbx_description
1 polymer ?
#
loop_
_entity_poly.entity_id
_entity_poly.type
_entity_poly.pdbx_seq_one_letter_code
_entity_poly.pdbx_strand_id
1 'polypeptide(L)' 'MVLSPTERMRAVEEAVRELKEALDGVGVVFPSLGVERVSAAGTYGLPLVDLGRCNLDTALRLAAVLHERAHP' A
#
# COMPACT_ATOMS: atom_id res chain seq x y z
N MET A 1 -9.56 9.77 -19.04
CA MET A 1 -10.77 9.96 -18.22
C MET A 1 -10.31 10.21 -16.80
N VAL A 2 -10.73 11.30 -16.18
CA VAL A 2 -10.39 11.59 -14.77
C VAL A 2 -11.34 10.74 -13.92
N LEU A 3 -10.81 9.92 -13.03
CA LEU A 3 -11.60 9.13 -12.09
C LEU A 3 -12.42 10.05 -11.19
N SER A 4 -13.70 9.74 -10.97
CA SER A 4 -14.52 10.40 -9.96
C SER A 4 -13.95 10.14 -8.55
N PRO A 5 -14.28 10.98 -7.54
CA PRO A 5 -13.83 10.76 -6.17
C PRO A 5 -14.17 9.37 -5.63
N THR A 6 -15.34 8.83 -5.97
CA THR A 6 -15.77 7.48 -5.56
C THR A 6 -14.93 6.39 -6.23
N GLU A 7 -14.62 6.54 -7.52
CA GLU A 7 -13.75 5.60 -8.23
C GLU A 7 -12.32 5.65 -7.70
N ARG A 8 -11.81 6.84 -7.34
CA ARG A 8 -10.49 7.02 -6.73
C ARG A 8 -10.43 6.35 -5.36
N MET A 9 -11.45 6.55 -4.51
CA MET A 9 -11.55 5.90 -3.21
C MET A 9 -11.57 4.37 -3.34
N ARG A 10 -12.40 3.83 -4.25
CA ARG A 10 -12.47 2.39 -4.47
C ARG A 10 -11.13 1.81 -4.94
N ALA A 11 -10.46 2.49 -5.88
CA ALA A 11 -9.19 2.03 -6.42
C ALA A 11 -8.09 1.95 -5.35
N VAL A 12 -8.02 2.93 -4.44
CA VAL A 12 -7.04 2.91 -3.35
C VAL A 12 -7.40 1.91 -2.25
N GLU A 13 -8.68 1.72 -1.94
CA GLU A 13 -9.13 0.67 -1.01
C GLU A 13 -8.77 -0.73 -1.52
N GLU A 14 -8.95 -0.96 -2.81
CA GLU A 14 -8.55 -2.20 -3.48
C GLU A 14 -7.03 -2.41 -3.44
N ALA A 15 -6.25 -1.39 -3.77
CA ALA A 15 -4.79 -1.44 -3.67
C ALA A 15 -4.31 -1.73 -2.24
N VAL A 16 -4.93 -1.12 -1.22
CA VAL A 16 -4.63 -1.38 0.20
C VAL A 16 -4.93 -2.83 0.56
N ARG A 17 -6.07 -3.37 0.12
CA ARG A 17 -6.46 -4.76 0.37
C ARG A 17 -5.44 -5.74 -0.24
N GLU A 18 -5.14 -5.57 -1.52
CA GLU A 18 -4.20 -6.45 -2.23
C GLU A 18 -2.80 -6.39 -1.63
N LEU A 19 -2.32 -5.18 -1.33
CA LEU A 19 -1.01 -5.00 -0.70
C LEU A 19 -0.97 -5.65 0.69
N LYS A 20 -2.03 -5.51 1.48
CA LYS A 20 -2.12 -6.14 2.79
C LYS A 20 -2.05 -7.66 2.69
N GLU A 21 -2.87 -8.26 1.82
CA GLU A 21 -2.89 -9.71 1.61
C GLU A 21 -1.52 -10.24 1.14
N ALA A 22 -0.87 -9.53 0.22
CA ALA A 22 0.46 -9.89 -0.28
C ALA A 22 1.54 -9.82 0.82
N LEU A 23 1.52 -8.77 1.64
CA LEU A 23 2.46 -8.57 2.75
C LEU A 23 2.25 -9.62 3.85
N ASP A 24 0.99 -9.88 4.23
CA ASP A 24 0.64 -10.91 5.21
C ASP A 24 1.11 -12.30 4.71
N GLY A 25 0.96 -12.58 3.41
CA GLY A 25 1.42 -13.82 2.79
C GLY A 25 2.94 -14.07 2.86
N VAL A 26 3.74 -13.02 3.09
CA VAL A 26 5.20 -13.10 3.27
C VAL A 26 5.64 -12.79 4.71
N GLY A 27 4.69 -12.71 5.64
CA GLY A 27 4.96 -12.48 7.07
C GLY A 27 5.41 -11.06 7.41
N VAL A 28 5.08 -10.07 6.57
CA VAL A 28 5.34 -8.64 6.80
C VAL A 28 4.05 -7.94 7.16
N VAL A 29 4.04 -7.18 8.25
CA VAL A 29 2.85 -6.42 8.69
C VAL A 29 3.17 -4.94 8.79
N PHE A 30 2.33 -4.11 8.18
CA PHE A 30 2.31 -2.66 8.37
C PHE A 30 1.02 -2.25 9.09
N PRO A 31 1.05 -2.02 10.43
CA PRO A 31 -0.14 -1.68 11.19
C PRO A 31 -0.83 -0.38 10.74
N SER A 32 -0.08 0.50 10.09
CA SER A 32 -0.55 1.78 9.57
C SER A 32 -0.96 1.71 8.10
N LEU A 33 -0.86 0.54 7.44
CA LEU A 33 -1.24 0.40 6.04
C LEU A 33 -2.71 0.78 5.84
N GLY A 34 -2.97 1.75 4.98
CA GLY A 34 -4.31 2.27 4.79
C GLY A 34 -4.43 3.27 3.63
N VAL A 35 -5.62 3.83 3.50
CA VAL A 35 -5.89 4.87 2.51
C VAL A 35 -5.49 6.23 3.09
N GLU A 36 -4.68 6.98 2.35
CA GLU A 36 -4.49 8.40 2.63
C GLU A 36 -5.74 9.16 2.13
N ARG A 37 -6.66 9.44 3.05
CA ARG A 37 -8.02 9.88 2.71
C ARG A 37 -8.07 11.24 2.02
N VAL A 38 -7.12 12.13 2.29
CA VAL A 38 -7.13 13.50 1.74
C VAL A 38 -6.88 13.45 0.24
N SER A 39 -5.84 12.74 -0.19
CA SER A 39 -5.51 12.54 -1.60
C SER A 39 -6.59 11.72 -2.32
N ALA A 40 -7.20 10.73 -1.67
CA ALA A 40 -8.25 9.90 -2.26
C ALA A 40 -9.57 10.66 -2.50
N ALA A 41 -9.96 11.53 -1.57
CA ALA A 41 -11.18 12.35 -1.68
C ALA A 41 -11.04 13.54 -2.65
N GLY A 42 -9.80 13.95 -2.96
CA GLY A 42 -9.53 15.05 -3.88
C GLY A 42 -9.80 14.72 -5.35
N THR A 43 -9.77 15.75 -6.20
CA THR A 43 -9.89 15.65 -7.66
C THR A 43 -8.55 15.91 -8.38
N TYR A 44 -7.50 16.23 -7.62
CA TYR A 44 -6.18 16.56 -8.12
C TYR A 44 -5.11 15.65 -7.49
N GLY A 45 -4.06 15.34 -8.27
CA GLY A 45 -2.99 14.44 -7.86
C GLY A 45 -3.37 12.95 -7.98
N LEU A 46 -2.46 12.08 -7.55
CA LEU A 46 -2.68 10.64 -7.46
C LEU A 46 -3.30 10.31 -6.09
N PRO A 47 -4.25 9.37 -5.99
CA PRO A 47 -4.66 8.83 -4.71
C PRO A 47 -3.47 8.07 -4.09
N LEU A 48 -3.23 8.27 -2.80
CA LEU A 48 -2.07 7.71 -2.11
C LEU A 48 -2.47 6.64 -1.10
N VAL A 49 -1.60 5.65 -0.96
CA VAL A 49 -1.64 4.64 0.10
C VAL A 49 -0.73 5.11 1.22
N ASP A 50 -1.24 5.11 2.45
CA ASP A 50 -0.40 5.29 3.64
C ASP A 50 0.25 3.95 3.99
N LEU A 51 1.57 3.91 4.04
CA LEU A 51 2.34 2.75 4.49
C LEU A 51 2.72 2.87 5.98
N GLY A 52 2.78 4.10 6.51
CA GLY A 52 3.33 4.43 7.81
C GLY A 52 4.82 4.10 7.98
N ARG A 53 5.23 3.99 9.25
CA ARG A 53 6.59 3.62 9.65
C ARG A 53 6.64 2.14 9.99
N CYS A 54 7.74 1.48 9.64
CA CYS A 54 8.06 0.14 10.11
C CYS A 54 9.28 0.15 11.04
N ASN A 55 9.41 -0.89 11.86
CA ASN A 55 10.61 -1.11 12.65
C ASN A 55 11.72 -1.76 11.80
N LEU A 56 12.93 -1.87 12.35
CA LEU A 56 14.09 -2.43 11.66
C LEU A 56 13.86 -3.87 11.17
N ASP A 57 13.27 -4.73 12.00
CA ASP A 57 13.02 -6.14 11.65
C ASP A 57 12.07 -6.25 10.45
N THR A 58 10.95 -5.51 10.46
CA THR A 58 10.00 -5.44 9.36
C THR A 58 10.65 -4.90 8.08
N ALA A 59 11.50 -3.86 8.18
CA ALA A 59 12.20 -3.30 7.02
C ALA A 59 13.16 -4.31 6.38
N LEU A 60 13.93 -5.05 7.19
CA LEU A 60 14.86 -6.07 6.70
C LEU A 60 14.12 -7.27 6.09
N ARG A 61 13.02 -7.73 6.69
CA ARG A 61 12.18 -8.79 6.12
C ARG A 61 11.61 -8.39 4.76
N LEU A 62 11.07 -7.18 4.67
CA LEU A 62 10.55 -6.66 3.40
C LEU A 62 11.66 -6.61 2.33
N ALA A 63 12.85 -6.13 2.68
CA ALA A 63 13.97 -6.09 1.74
C ALA A 63 14.40 -7.48 1.26
N ALA A 64 14.42 -8.49 2.16
CA ALA A 64 14.75 -9.87 1.80
C ALA A 64 13.76 -10.45 0.78
N VAL A 65 12.46 -10.31 1.03
CA VAL A 65 11.39 -10.78 0.13
C VAL A 65 11.50 -10.11 -1.25
N LEU A 66 11.74 -8.79 -1.28
CA LEU A 66 11.89 -8.05 -2.53
C LEU A 66 13.14 -8.48 -3.30
N HIS A 67 14.25 -8.77 -2.60
CA HIS A 67 15.48 -9.23 -3.22
C HIS A 67 15.31 -10.63 -3.86
N GLU A 68 14.68 -11.56 -3.15
CA GLU A 68 14.37 -12.90 -3.67
C GLU A 68 13.51 -12.84 -4.93
N ARG A 69 12.51 -11.94 -4.98
CA ARG A 69 11.65 -11.78 -6.17
C ARG A 69 12.34 -11.09 -7.34
N ALA A 70 13.27 -10.18 -7.09
CA ALA A 70 14.02 -9.49 -8.14
C ALA A 70 15.08 -10.39 -8.79
N HIS A 71 15.51 -11.46 -8.09
CA HIS A 71 16.51 -12.41 -8.53
C HIS A 71 16.02 -13.86 -8.34
N PRO A 72 15.03 -14.30 -9.14
CA PRO A 72 14.40 -15.62 -8.99
C PRO A 72 15.32 -16.78 -9.39
#